data_AF-A0A174EJQ2-F1
#
_entry.id   AF-A0A174EJQ2-F1
#
_cell.length_a   1.000
_cell.length_b   1.000
_cell.length_c   1.000
_cell.angle_alpha   90.00
_cell.angle_beta   90.00
_cell.angle_gamma   90.00
#
_symmetry.space_group_name_H-M   'P 1'
#
loop_
_entity.id
_entity.type
_entity.pdbx_description
1 polymer ?
#
loop_
_entity_poly.entity_id
_entity_poly.type
_entity_poly.pdbx_seq_one_letter_code
_entity_poly.pdbx_strand_id
1 'polypeptide(L)'
;MERFRQRYGIALTKKKLQEIILMLMAWEAVFAFSYLGYIELPAISTTTLHILVIVAAMMLGAQGSVPVVCVFVVTSMWIGTYSLSQLDRVFSPFASGMPLGSIMLVFARVLFAAGAGWLFDLYFRKPRRYVYLGIAGIAAASTLLHGLCVFAALYCSFPMLRQMILENLFSYPIFRDWLSYVLAIIACCGIHWVLTRKSVKNRLSQLCDCPPAMQESGNRKQLIYSETVAVVVGILCILFLRKAIFKELYLQGIDVSENLHQNITAFLLQTLVALLALFSVVSVLIQWIYEYYTAQRIRMNKKLMEQRMKSSVDVLTGVFSRLAYHECLEQYADSVPTDLTVFLMDINGLKGVNDALGHEAGDELICGAAQCISPRRWGIGGKSSASVGMSSWCWVK
;
A
#
# COMPACT_ATOMS: atom_id res chain seq x y z
N MET A 1 -10.65 5.60 9.38
CA MET A 1 -9.27 6.16 9.49
C MET A 1 -8.76 6.16 10.93
N GLU A 2 -9.53 6.67 11.90
CA GLU A 2 -9.14 6.69 13.32
C GLU A 2 -8.88 5.30 13.92
N ARG A 3 -9.64 4.29 13.49
CA ARG A 3 -9.49 2.89 13.94
C ARG A 3 -8.07 2.34 13.74
N PHE A 4 -7.52 2.48 12.53
CA PHE A 4 -6.18 1.97 12.23
C PHE A 4 -5.11 2.74 13.02
N ARG A 5 -5.32 4.05 13.20
CA ARG A 5 -4.49 4.91 14.06
C ARG A 5 -4.53 4.48 15.52
N GLN A 6 -5.71 4.18 16.07
CA GLN A 6 -5.87 3.72 17.45
C GLN A 6 -5.18 2.37 17.69
N ARG A 7 -5.27 1.44 16.73
CA ARG A 7 -4.74 0.07 16.89
C ARG A 7 -3.24 -0.04 16.65
N TYR A 8 -2.74 0.60 15.60
CA TYR A 8 -1.35 0.46 15.15
C TYR A 8 -0.51 1.72 15.39
N GLY A 9 -1.14 2.83 15.78
CA GLY A 9 -0.46 4.12 16.00
C GLY A 9 -0.04 4.79 14.70
N ILE A 10 -0.72 4.52 13.59
CA ILE A 10 -0.37 5.00 12.24
C ILE A 10 -1.57 5.75 11.66
N ALA A 11 -1.38 7.02 11.33
CA ALA A 11 -2.40 7.83 10.67
C ALA A 11 -2.36 7.58 9.16
N LEU A 12 -3.19 6.65 8.67
CA LEU A 12 -3.36 6.43 7.23
C LEU A 12 -4.01 7.65 6.57
N THR A 13 -3.50 8.05 5.41
CA THR A 13 -4.18 9.01 4.53
C THR A 13 -5.34 8.32 3.80
N LYS A 14 -6.33 9.09 3.34
CA LYS A 14 -7.48 8.53 2.59
C LYS A 14 -7.03 7.73 1.36
N LYS A 15 -6.02 8.23 0.65
CA LYS A 15 -5.44 7.57 -0.52
C LYS A 15 -4.80 6.22 -0.17
N LYS A 16 -3.99 6.16 0.90
CA LYS A 16 -3.37 4.91 1.36
C LYS A 16 -4.40 3.88 1.83
N LEU A 17 -5.47 4.33 2.48
CA LEU A 17 -6.58 3.46 2.83
C LEU A 17 -7.23 2.83 1.60
N GLN A 18 -7.51 3.63 0.56
CA GLN A 18 -8.09 3.13 -0.69
C GLN A 18 -7.16 2.15 -1.41
N GLU A 19 -5.85 2.42 -1.46
CA GLU A 19 -4.84 1.52 -2.04
C GLU A 19 -4.80 0.16 -1.32
N ILE A 20 -4.87 0.14 0.02
CA ILE A 20 -4.93 -1.10 0.80
C ILE A 20 -6.21 -1.88 0.50
N ILE A 21 -7.36 -1.21 0.43
CA ILE A 21 -8.64 -1.86 0.10
C ILE A 21 -8.60 -2.44 -1.31
N LEU A 22 -8.03 -1.72 -2.28
CA LEU A 22 -7.86 -2.20 -3.66
C LEU A 22 -6.97 -3.45 -3.72
N MET A 23 -5.85 -3.47 -2.99
CA MET A 23 -4.99 -4.65 -2.87
C MET A 23 -5.73 -5.85 -2.27
N LEU A 24 -6.54 -5.65 -1.23
CA LEU A 24 -7.32 -6.73 -0.62
C LEU A 24 -8.40 -7.25 -1.56
N MET A 25 -9.10 -6.37 -2.28
CA MET A 25 -10.08 -6.76 -3.32
C MET A 25 -9.42 -7.57 -4.44
N ALA A 26 -8.22 -7.16 -4.88
CA ALA A 26 -7.47 -7.88 -5.89
C ALA A 26 -7.02 -9.26 -5.41
N TRP A 27 -6.50 -9.36 -4.17
CA TRP A 27 -6.16 -10.66 -3.57
C TRP A 27 -7.38 -11.58 -3.43
N GLU A 28 -8.56 -11.04 -3.14
CA GLU A 28 -9.80 -11.81 -3.10
C GLU A 28 -10.14 -12.41 -4.47
N ALA A 29 -10.01 -11.62 -5.54
CA ALA A 29 -10.22 -12.11 -6.91
C ALA A 29 -9.21 -13.20 -7.29
N VAL A 30 -7.93 -13.04 -6.91
CA VAL A 30 -6.90 -14.07 -7.13
C VAL A 30 -7.24 -15.35 -6.36
N PHE A 31 -7.67 -15.24 -5.10
CA PHE A 31 -8.03 -16.40 -4.30
C PHE A 31 -9.26 -17.11 -4.88
N ALA A 32 -10.30 -16.37 -5.26
CA ALA A 32 -11.54 -16.94 -5.80
C ALA A 32 -11.30 -17.74 -7.09
N PHE A 33 -10.35 -17.31 -7.90
CA PHE A 33 -10.06 -17.92 -9.19
C PHE A 33 -8.83 -18.83 -9.21
N SER A 34 -8.29 -19.17 -8.03
CA SER A 34 -7.18 -20.11 -7.87
C SER A 34 -7.50 -21.21 -6.86
N TYR A 35 -6.67 -22.25 -6.82
CA TYR A 35 -6.77 -23.33 -5.83
C TYR A 35 -6.61 -22.86 -4.37
N LEU A 36 -6.18 -21.62 -4.14
CA LEU A 36 -6.06 -21.08 -2.79
C LEU A 36 -7.44 -20.81 -2.17
N GLY A 37 -8.45 -20.45 -2.96
CA GLY A 37 -9.80 -20.10 -2.49
C GLY A 37 -10.64 -21.30 -2.05
N TYR A 38 -10.41 -22.46 -2.67
CA TYR A 38 -11.14 -23.70 -2.46
C TYR A 38 -10.13 -24.84 -2.28
N ILE A 39 -9.88 -25.22 -1.03
CA ILE A 39 -9.02 -26.35 -0.72
C ILE A 39 -9.92 -27.58 -0.68
N GLU A 40 -9.97 -28.31 -1.80
CA GLU A 40 -10.66 -29.59 -1.92
C GLU A 40 -9.72 -30.72 -1.50
N LEU A 41 -9.77 -31.11 -0.23
CA LEU A 41 -9.16 -32.36 0.23
C LEU A 41 -10.23 -33.47 0.20
N PRO A 42 -9.86 -34.74 -0.08
CA PRO A 42 -10.82 -35.87 -0.19
C PRO A 42 -11.76 -36.04 1.01
N ALA A 43 -11.40 -35.49 2.18
CA ALA A 43 -12.18 -35.54 3.41
C ALA A 43 -12.76 -34.18 3.86
N ILE A 44 -12.34 -33.06 3.27
CA ILE A 44 -12.68 -31.69 3.71
C ILE A 44 -12.67 -30.75 2.48
N SER A 45 -13.80 -30.14 2.15
CA SER A 45 -13.85 -28.98 1.23
C SER A 45 -13.90 -27.70 2.09
N THR A 46 -12.81 -26.95 2.11
CA THR A 46 -12.65 -25.73 2.91
C THR A 46 -12.59 -24.51 1.99
N THR A 47 -13.49 -23.55 2.20
CA THR A 47 -13.42 -22.24 1.52
C THR A 47 -12.54 -21.29 2.32
N THR A 48 -11.51 -20.70 1.73
CA THR A 48 -10.61 -19.75 2.41
C THR A 48 -11.00 -18.28 2.12
N LEU A 49 -11.94 -18.05 1.21
CA LEU A 49 -12.34 -16.71 0.73
C LEU A 49 -12.84 -15.78 1.85
N HIS A 50 -13.63 -16.32 2.77
CA HIS A 50 -14.10 -15.55 3.92
C HIS A 50 -12.96 -15.09 4.85
N ILE A 51 -11.78 -15.73 4.82
CA ILE A 51 -10.64 -15.39 5.69
C ILE A 51 -10.09 -14.01 5.35
N LEU A 52 -9.93 -13.68 4.08
CA LEU A 52 -9.42 -12.37 3.68
C LEU A 52 -10.40 -11.24 4.04
N VAL A 53 -11.70 -11.53 3.99
CA VAL A 53 -12.77 -10.64 4.49
C VAL A 53 -12.65 -10.42 6.00
N ILE A 54 -12.37 -11.47 6.80
CA ILE A 54 -12.15 -11.37 8.26
C ILE A 54 -10.88 -10.54 8.55
N VAL A 55 -9.81 -10.76 7.79
CA VAL A 55 -8.58 -9.97 7.89
C VAL A 55 -8.84 -8.49 7.60
N ALA A 56 -9.58 -8.19 6.52
CA ALA A 56 -9.98 -6.83 6.18
C ALA A 56 -10.87 -6.23 7.29
N ALA A 57 -11.80 -7.03 7.83
CA ALA A 57 -12.66 -6.66 8.95
C ALA A 57 -11.84 -6.37 10.21
N MET A 58 -10.75 -7.08 10.48
CA MET A 58 -9.84 -6.82 11.59
C MET A 58 -9.05 -5.53 11.38
N MET A 59 -8.44 -5.35 10.20
CA MET A 59 -7.57 -4.21 9.92
C MET A 59 -8.33 -2.89 9.82
N LEU A 60 -9.39 -2.88 9.02
CA LEU A 60 -10.06 -1.67 8.54
C LEU A 60 -11.53 -1.56 8.96
N GLY A 61 -12.12 -2.67 9.44
CA GLY A 61 -13.53 -2.73 9.80
C GLY A 61 -14.46 -2.87 8.62
N ALA A 62 -15.72 -2.51 8.80
CA ALA A 62 -16.75 -2.59 7.76
C ALA A 62 -16.34 -1.81 6.49
N GLN A 63 -15.63 -0.68 6.65
CA GLN A 63 -15.13 0.11 5.51
C GLN A 63 -14.15 -0.66 4.61
N GLY A 64 -13.43 -1.65 5.15
CA GLY A 64 -12.53 -2.49 4.37
C GLY A 64 -13.09 -3.87 4.04
N SER A 65 -13.87 -4.49 4.93
CA SER A 65 -14.41 -5.84 4.69
C SER A 65 -15.55 -5.86 3.67
N VAL A 66 -16.40 -4.81 3.62
CA VAL A 66 -17.54 -4.78 2.69
C VAL A 66 -17.08 -4.72 1.22
N PRO A 67 -16.12 -3.87 0.80
CA PRO A 67 -15.62 -3.91 -0.57
C PRO A 67 -15.00 -5.28 -0.95
N VAL A 68 -14.26 -5.90 -0.03
CA VAL A 68 -13.63 -7.21 -0.26
C VAL A 68 -14.70 -8.30 -0.42
N VAL A 69 -15.72 -8.33 0.45
CA VAL A 69 -16.80 -9.33 0.32
C VAL A 69 -17.65 -9.12 -0.94
N CYS A 70 -17.75 -7.90 -1.47
CA CYS A 70 -18.42 -7.67 -2.75
C CYS A 70 -17.70 -8.42 -3.89
N VAL A 71 -16.36 -8.42 -3.91
CA VAL A 71 -15.59 -9.22 -4.88
C VAL A 71 -15.87 -10.71 -4.67
N PHE A 72 -15.81 -11.20 -3.42
CA PHE A 72 -16.14 -12.59 -3.10
C PHE A 72 -17.53 -13.01 -3.61
N VAL A 73 -18.54 -12.15 -3.42
CA VAL A 73 -19.90 -12.40 -3.90
C VAL A 73 -19.93 -12.50 -5.42
N VAL A 74 -19.35 -11.53 -6.13
CA VAL A 74 -19.38 -11.49 -7.61
C VAL A 74 -18.66 -12.70 -8.19
N THR A 75 -17.49 -13.06 -7.66
CA THR A 75 -16.75 -14.24 -8.12
C THR A 75 -17.49 -15.53 -7.80
N SER A 76 -18.19 -15.62 -6.67
CA SER A 76 -19.05 -16.78 -6.37
C SER A 76 -20.24 -16.90 -7.31
N MET A 77 -20.87 -15.78 -7.71
CA MET A 77 -21.95 -15.79 -8.71
C MET A 77 -21.42 -16.27 -10.07
N TRP A 78 -20.21 -15.85 -10.45
CA TRP A 78 -19.53 -16.32 -11.66
C TRP A 78 -19.31 -17.83 -11.62
N ILE A 79 -18.65 -18.32 -10.57
CA ILE A 79 -18.35 -19.76 -10.39
C ILE A 79 -19.64 -20.58 -10.38
N GLY A 80 -20.67 -20.13 -9.65
CA GLY A 80 -21.97 -20.80 -9.61
C GLY A 80 -22.69 -20.87 -10.97
N THR A 81 -22.45 -19.91 -11.86
CA THR A 81 -23.08 -19.90 -13.21
C THR A 81 -22.51 -21.00 -14.10
N TYR A 82 -21.22 -21.28 -13.98
CA TYR A 82 -20.52 -22.26 -14.83
C TYR A 82 -20.22 -23.60 -14.11
N SER A 83 -20.61 -23.75 -12.84
CA SER A 83 -20.40 -25.00 -12.10
C SER A 83 -21.36 -26.11 -12.53
N LEU A 84 -20.83 -27.33 -12.61
CA LEU A 84 -21.60 -28.54 -12.82
C LEU A 84 -22.32 -29.00 -11.54
N SER A 85 -21.81 -28.62 -10.36
CA SER A 85 -22.36 -28.99 -9.06
C SER A 85 -23.66 -28.26 -8.76
N GLN A 86 -24.69 -29.00 -8.31
CA GLN A 86 -25.97 -28.40 -7.92
C GLN A 86 -25.84 -27.46 -6.71
N LEU A 87 -24.92 -27.73 -5.80
CA LEU A 87 -24.71 -26.89 -4.60
C LEU A 87 -24.10 -25.54 -4.94
N ASP A 88 -23.21 -25.48 -5.93
CA ASP A 88 -22.55 -24.22 -6.31
C ASP A 88 -23.46 -23.32 -7.13
N ARG A 89 -24.37 -23.90 -7.93
CA ARG A 89 -25.34 -23.16 -8.74
C ARG A 89 -26.26 -22.27 -7.91
N VAL A 90 -26.52 -22.65 -6.67
CA VAL A 90 -27.35 -21.91 -5.70
C VAL A 90 -26.82 -20.49 -5.46
N PHE A 91 -25.50 -20.26 -5.61
CA PHE A 91 -24.90 -18.94 -5.46
C PHE A 91 -25.09 -18.02 -6.68
N SER A 92 -25.54 -18.54 -7.83
CA SER A 92 -25.84 -17.74 -9.03
C SER A 92 -27.35 -17.54 -9.20
N PRO A 93 -27.85 -16.29 -9.28
CA PRO A 93 -29.27 -16.05 -9.55
C PRO A 93 -29.69 -16.49 -10.95
N PHE A 94 -28.73 -16.70 -11.86
CA PHE A 94 -29.00 -17.12 -13.24
C PHE A 94 -29.09 -18.64 -13.38
N ALA A 95 -28.35 -19.39 -12.55
CA ALA A 95 -28.28 -20.85 -12.63
C ALA A 95 -29.08 -21.59 -11.55
N SER A 96 -29.44 -20.92 -10.44
CA SER A 96 -30.08 -21.58 -9.29
C SER A 96 -31.55 -21.97 -9.51
N GLY A 97 -32.22 -21.40 -10.51
CA GLY A 97 -33.68 -21.53 -10.69
C GLY A 97 -34.52 -20.75 -9.66
N MET A 98 -33.88 -20.17 -8.63
CA MET A 98 -34.52 -19.38 -7.58
C MET A 98 -33.72 -18.08 -7.34
N PRO A 99 -33.86 -17.07 -8.22
CA PRO A 99 -32.99 -15.88 -8.22
C PRO A 99 -33.05 -15.09 -6.91
N LEU A 100 -34.23 -14.97 -6.29
CA LEU A 100 -34.40 -14.30 -5.01
C LEU A 100 -33.60 -14.96 -3.88
N GLY A 101 -33.49 -16.30 -3.92
CA GLY A 101 -32.71 -17.02 -2.92
C GLY A 101 -31.22 -16.77 -3.04
N SER A 102 -30.70 -16.73 -4.27
CA SER A 102 -29.30 -16.40 -4.54
C SER A 102 -28.96 -14.97 -4.10
N ILE A 103 -29.87 -14.02 -4.32
CA ILE A 103 -29.72 -12.63 -3.84
C ILE A 103 -29.69 -12.58 -2.30
N MET A 104 -30.47 -13.41 -1.61
CA MET A 104 -30.44 -13.45 -0.15
C MET A 104 -29.09 -13.97 0.40
N LEU A 105 -28.43 -14.89 -0.32
CA LEU A 105 -27.08 -15.34 0.01
C LEU A 105 -26.04 -14.22 -0.16
N VAL A 106 -26.19 -13.38 -1.19
CA VAL A 106 -25.38 -12.16 -1.35
C VAL A 106 -25.52 -11.27 -0.12
N PHE A 107 -26.76 -10.98 0.27
CA PHE A 107 -27.03 -10.13 1.44
C PHE A 107 -26.45 -10.73 2.73
N ALA A 108 -26.60 -12.03 2.93
CA ALA A 108 -26.07 -12.74 4.10
C ALA A 108 -24.54 -12.61 4.23
N ARG A 109 -23.80 -12.67 3.11
CA ARG A 109 -22.34 -12.50 3.11
C ARG A 109 -21.92 -11.06 3.41
N VAL A 110 -22.62 -10.08 2.86
CA VAL A 110 -22.39 -8.65 3.18
C VAL A 110 -22.68 -8.37 4.66
N LEU A 111 -23.78 -8.92 5.19
CA LEU A 111 -24.15 -8.82 6.59
C LEU A 111 -23.07 -9.42 7.50
N PHE A 112 -22.56 -10.60 7.16
CA PHE A 112 -21.43 -11.21 7.85
C PHE A 112 -20.20 -10.29 7.87
N ALA A 113 -19.81 -9.71 6.73
CA ALA A 113 -18.63 -8.86 6.64
C ALA A 113 -18.74 -7.59 7.52
N ALA A 114 -19.95 -7.01 7.58
CA ALA A 114 -20.24 -5.89 8.48
C ALA A 114 -20.22 -6.33 9.96
N GLY A 115 -20.85 -7.48 10.27
CA GLY A 115 -20.89 -8.06 11.61
C GLY A 115 -19.51 -8.40 12.17
N ALA A 116 -18.64 -9.01 11.36
CA ALA A 116 -17.25 -9.27 11.72
C ALA A 116 -16.49 -7.96 12.00
N GLY A 117 -16.72 -6.92 11.18
CA GLY A 117 -16.15 -5.59 11.40
C GLY A 117 -16.53 -5.00 12.76
N TRP A 118 -17.80 -5.13 13.15
CA TRP A 118 -18.35 -4.67 14.42
C TRP A 118 -17.84 -5.48 15.62
N LEU A 119 -17.75 -6.80 15.50
CA LEU A 119 -17.17 -7.68 16.54
C LEU A 119 -15.73 -7.27 16.90
N PHE A 120 -14.89 -7.04 15.88
CA PHE A 120 -13.54 -6.54 16.13
C PHE A 120 -13.55 -5.14 16.73
N ASP A 121 -14.46 -4.24 16.33
CA ASP A 121 -14.56 -2.92 16.96
C ASP A 121 -14.93 -3.00 18.44
N LEU A 122 -15.89 -3.83 18.78
CA LEU A 122 -16.31 -4.02 20.17
C LEU A 122 -15.15 -4.52 21.05
N TYR A 123 -14.34 -5.44 20.53
CA TYR A 123 -13.20 -5.99 21.26
C TYR A 123 -12.08 -4.98 21.50
N PHE A 124 -11.70 -4.23 20.45
CA PHE A 124 -10.59 -3.28 20.52
C PHE A 124 -10.96 -1.93 21.17
N ARG A 125 -12.21 -1.73 21.61
CA ARG A 125 -12.62 -0.52 22.37
C ARG A 125 -11.90 -0.35 23.70
N LYS A 126 -11.45 -1.45 24.33
CA LYS A 126 -10.74 -1.42 25.61
C LYS A 126 -9.37 -2.09 25.47
N PRO A 127 -8.32 -1.60 26.14
CA PRO A 127 -7.03 -2.28 26.17
C PRO A 127 -7.19 -3.67 26.81
N ARG A 128 -6.53 -4.68 26.24
CA ARG A 128 -6.60 -6.07 26.72
C ARG A 128 -5.20 -6.62 26.96
N ARG A 129 -5.03 -7.38 28.05
CA ARG A 129 -3.76 -8.04 28.41
C ARG A 129 -3.39 -9.16 27.44
N TYR A 130 -4.37 -9.92 26.94
CA TYR A 130 -4.17 -11.07 26.05
C TYR A 130 -4.71 -10.80 24.65
N VAL A 131 -4.02 -9.94 23.89
CA VAL A 131 -4.50 -9.47 22.58
C VAL A 131 -4.68 -10.62 21.58
N TYR A 132 -3.69 -11.50 21.46
CA TYR A 132 -3.70 -12.61 20.49
C TYR A 132 -4.79 -13.65 20.78
N LEU A 133 -5.04 -13.99 22.05
CA LEU A 133 -6.12 -14.92 22.42
C LEU A 133 -7.50 -14.36 22.03
N GLY A 134 -7.74 -13.07 22.23
CA GLY A 134 -9.01 -12.48 21.81
C GLY A 134 -9.11 -12.25 20.30
N ILE A 135 -8.00 -11.99 19.58
CA ILE A 135 -8.01 -11.99 18.11
C ILE A 135 -8.38 -13.39 17.59
N ALA A 136 -7.78 -14.45 18.16
CA ALA A 136 -8.09 -15.82 17.79
C ALA A 136 -9.58 -16.15 18.05
N GLY A 137 -10.09 -15.77 19.23
CA GLY A 137 -11.50 -15.98 19.58
C GLY A 137 -12.47 -15.26 18.64
N ILE A 138 -12.16 -14.02 18.23
CA ILE A 138 -13.03 -13.25 17.32
C ILE A 138 -12.91 -13.73 15.88
N ALA A 139 -11.72 -14.13 15.44
CA ALA A 139 -11.54 -14.75 14.13
C ALA A 139 -12.39 -16.02 14.03
N ALA A 140 -12.33 -16.89 15.04
CA ALA A 140 -13.17 -18.08 15.12
C ALA A 140 -14.67 -17.74 15.17
N ALA A 141 -15.08 -16.78 16.02
CA ALA A 141 -16.46 -16.33 16.08
C ALA A 141 -16.96 -15.72 14.76
N SER A 142 -16.07 -15.06 13.99
CA SER A 142 -16.39 -14.51 12.68
C SER A 142 -16.56 -15.61 11.63
N THR A 143 -15.70 -16.63 11.62
CA THR A 143 -15.87 -17.82 10.77
C THR A 143 -17.18 -18.54 11.06
N LEU A 144 -17.53 -18.69 12.34
CA LEU A 144 -18.84 -19.22 12.75
C LEU A 144 -19.98 -18.33 12.27
N LEU A 145 -19.89 -17.01 12.46
CA LEU A 145 -20.89 -16.05 11.99
C LEU A 145 -21.13 -16.15 10.48
N HIS A 146 -20.06 -16.28 9.68
CA HIS A 146 -20.17 -16.47 8.23
C HIS A 146 -20.99 -17.71 7.89
N GLY A 147 -20.64 -18.86 8.49
CA GLY A 147 -21.38 -20.09 8.25
C GLY A 147 -22.84 -20.01 8.69
N LEU A 148 -23.13 -19.35 9.82
CA LEU A 148 -24.50 -19.20 10.34
C LEU A 148 -25.33 -18.32 9.40
N CYS A 149 -24.77 -17.21 8.90
CA CYS A 149 -25.43 -16.34 7.94
C CYS A 149 -25.76 -17.08 6.63
N VAL A 150 -24.78 -17.84 6.08
CA VAL A 150 -24.99 -18.62 4.86
C VAL A 150 -26.02 -19.73 5.09
N PHE A 151 -25.92 -20.46 6.22
CA PHE A 151 -26.86 -21.51 6.60
C PHE A 151 -28.29 -20.97 6.72
N ALA A 152 -28.47 -19.86 7.45
CA ALA A 152 -29.79 -19.26 7.62
C ALA A 152 -30.39 -18.81 6.28
N ALA A 153 -29.58 -18.22 5.40
CA ALA A 153 -30.03 -17.82 4.08
C ALA A 153 -30.40 -19.03 3.21
N LEU A 154 -29.61 -20.10 3.21
CA LEU A 154 -29.92 -21.34 2.50
C LEU A 154 -31.23 -21.96 3.00
N TYR A 155 -31.37 -22.10 4.32
CA TYR A 155 -32.55 -22.69 4.93
C TYR A 155 -33.83 -21.91 4.61
N CYS A 156 -33.79 -20.58 4.72
CA CYS A 156 -34.95 -19.74 4.45
C CYS A 156 -35.29 -19.69 2.95
N SER A 157 -34.29 -19.55 2.08
CA SER A 157 -34.49 -19.28 0.65
C SER A 157 -34.66 -20.48 -0.26
N PHE A 158 -34.15 -21.66 0.12
CA PHE A 158 -34.15 -22.83 -0.76
C PHE A 158 -34.88 -24.01 -0.09
N PRO A 159 -36.22 -24.12 -0.27
CA PRO A 159 -37.02 -25.19 0.31
C PRO A 159 -36.52 -26.59 -0.04
N MET A 160 -36.03 -26.78 -1.27
CA MET A 160 -35.48 -28.05 -1.77
C MET A 160 -34.29 -28.54 -0.94
N LEU A 161 -33.49 -27.63 -0.36
CA LEU A 161 -32.31 -27.98 0.43
C LEU A 161 -32.60 -28.17 1.92
N ARG A 162 -33.77 -27.74 2.42
CA ARG A 162 -34.09 -27.75 3.86
C ARG A 162 -33.98 -29.14 4.48
N GLN A 163 -34.53 -30.15 3.81
CA GLN A 163 -34.54 -31.52 4.33
C GLN A 163 -33.13 -32.10 4.40
N MET A 164 -32.34 -31.93 3.33
CA MET A 164 -30.92 -32.31 3.29
C MET A 164 -30.10 -31.60 4.38
N ILE A 165 -30.38 -30.32 4.64
CA ILE A 165 -29.71 -29.52 5.67
C ILE A 165 -30.06 -30.01 7.08
N LEU A 166 -31.32 -30.34 7.36
CA LEU A 166 -31.78 -30.81 8.67
C LEU A 166 -31.25 -32.20 9.01
N GLU A 167 -31.23 -33.11 8.04
CA GLU A 167 -30.74 -34.48 8.22
C GLU A 167 -29.20 -34.54 8.41
N ASN A 168 -28.47 -33.56 7.85
CA ASN A 168 -27.00 -33.52 7.89
C ASN A 168 -26.45 -32.30 8.66
N LEU A 169 -27.15 -31.86 9.71
CA LEU A 169 -26.83 -30.63 10.43
C LEU A 169 -25.37 -30.59 10.94
N PHE A 170 -24.90 -31.68 11.54
CA PHE A 170 -23.52 -31.81 12.06
C PHE A 170 -22.48 -32.11 10.97
N SER A 171 -22.92 -32.55 9.79
CA SER A 171 -22.05 -32.75 8.62
C SER A 171 -21.82 -31.45 7.85
N TYR A 172 -22.53 -30.37 8.20
CA TYR A 172 -22.39 -29.08 7.54
C TYR A 172 -21.00 -28.49 7.79
N PRO A 173 -20.37 -27.83 6.79
CA PRO A 173 -18.99 -27.35 6.89
C PRO A 173 -18.72 -26.50 8.13
N ILE A 174 -19.71 -25.76 8.63
CA ILE A 174 -19.57 -24.90 9.81
C ILE A 174 -19.08 -25.63 11.08
N PHE A 175 -19.40 -26.92 11.23
CA PHE A 175 -19.05 -27.72 12.41
C PHE A 175 -17.85 -28.65 12.18
N ARG A 176 -17.52 -28.94 10.92
CA ARG A 176 -16.49 -29.91 10.53
C ARG A 176 -15.24 -29.26 9.94
N ASP A 177 -15.35 -28.05 9.41
CA ASP A 177 -14.26 -27.32 8.75
C ASP A 177 -13.32 -26.64 9.76
N TRP A 178 -12.70 -27.42 10.64
CA TRP A 178 -11.72 -26.91 11.61
C TRP A 178 -10.56 -26.15 10.94
N LEU A 179 -10.24 -26.50 9.69
CA LEU A 179 -9.15 -25.91 8.92
C LEU A 179 -9.39 -24.42 8.64
N SER A 180 -10.61 -24.00 8.26
CA SER A 180 -10.88 -22.58 8.04
C SER A 180 -10.76 -21.75 9.31
N TYR A 181 -11.18 -22.27 10.47
CA TYR A 181 -10.99 -21.59 11.76
C TYR A 181 -9.51 -21.40 12.07
N VAL A 182 -8.71 -22.45 11.93
CA VAL A 182 -7.25 -22.38 12.17
C VAL A 182 -6.58 -21.39 11.23
N LEU A 183 -6.88 -21.46 9.93
CA LEU A 183 -6.33 -20.54 8.94
C LEU A 183 -6.76 -19.09 9.21
N ALA A 184 -8.01 -18.83 9.60
CA ALA A 184 -8.48 -17.50 9.97
C ALA A 184 -7.74 -16.94 11.19
N ILE A 185 -7.52 -17.77 12.21
CA ILE A 185 -6.75 -17.40 13.41
C ILE A 185 -5.29 -17.07 13.03
N ILE A 186 -4.63 -17.95 12.27
CA ILE A 186 -3.23 -17.76 11.84
C ILE A 186 -3.10 -16.48 11.01
N ALA A 187 -3.99 -16.25 10.05
CA ALA A 187 -3.98 -15.07 9.20
C ALA A 187 -4.15 -13.78 10.01
N CYS A 188 -5.15 -13.73 10.91
CA CYS A 188 -5.40 -12.55 11.74
C CYS A 188 -4.24 -12.28 12.72
N CYS A 189 -3.76 -13.31 13.42
CA CYS A 189 -2.64 -13.17 14.36
C CYS A 189 -1.34 -12.78 13.64
N GLY A 190 -1.05 -13.39 12.49
CA GLY A 190 0.13 -13.10 11.69
C GLY A 190 0.14 -11.66 11.18
N ILE A 191 -0.98 -11.17 10.64
CA ILE A 191 -1.10 -9.80 10.15
C ILE A 191 -1.02 -8.80 11.29
N HIS A 192 -1.67 -9.07 12.42
CA HIS A 192 -1.54 -8.22 13.60
C HIS A 192 -0.08 -8.14 14.09
N TRP A 193 0.63 -9.27 14.12
CA TRP A 193 2.05 -9.32 14.47
C TRP A 193 2.93 -8.53 13.50
N VAL A 194 2.70 -8.64 12.18
CA VAL A 194 3.43 -7.86 11.18
C VAL A 194 3.20 -6.36 11.36
N LEU A 195 1.95 -5.94 11.56
CA LEU A 195 1.59 -4.53 11.70
C LEU A 195 2.04 -3.90 13.02
N THR A 196 2.23 -4.70 14.07
CA THR A 196 2.74 -4.22 15.37
C THR A 196 4.27 -4.15 15.44
N ARG A 197 5.00 -4.75 14.50
CA ARG A 197 6.47 -4.63 14.43
C ARG A 197 6.91 -3.18 14.22
N LYS A 198 7.85 -2.72 15.06
CA LYS A 198 8.42 -1.35 15.01
C LYS A 198 8.95 -0.97 13.62
N SER A 199 9.64 -1.90 12.93
CA SER A 199 10.19 -1.64 11.59
C SER A 199 9.11 -1.41 10.53
N VAL A 200 8.00 -2.14 10.60
CA VAL A 200 6.86 -1.98 9.70
C VAL A 200 6.12 -0.68 10.01
N LYS A 201 5.87 -0.42 11.30
CA LYS A 201 5.26 0.83 11.76
C LYS A 201 6.03 2.06 11.28
N ASN A 202 7.35 2.07 11.44
CA ASN A 202 8.21 3.18 11.02
C ASN A 202 8.21 3.36 9.49
N ARG A 203 8.24 2.28 8.71
CA ARG A 203 8.17 2.37 7.24
C ARG A 203 6.81 2.87 6.76
N LEU A 204 5.73 2.36 7.34
CA LEU A 204 4.38 2.76 6.95
C LEU A 204 4.05 4.20 7.38
N SER A 205 4.52 4.65 8.55
CA SER A 205 4.38 6.06 8.95
C SER A 205 5.13 6.98 8.00
N GLN A 206 6.38 6.63 7.63
CA GLN A 206 7.15 7.40 6.65
C GLN A 206 6.44 7.52 5.29
N LEU A 207 5.80 6.45 4.83
CA LEU A 207 4.99 6.47 3.60
C LEU A 207 3.74 7.38 3.72
N CYS A 208 3.14 7.47 4.91
CA CYS A 208 1.96 8.31 5.14
C CYS A 208 2.30 9.80 5.33
N ASP A 209 3.47 10.11 5.88
CA ASP A 209 3.92 11.48 6.18
C ASP A 209 4.50 12.22 4.96
N CYS A 210 4.49 11.62 3.78
CA CYS A 210 5.00 12.24 2.56
C CYS A 210 4.06 13.34 2.06
N PRO A 211 4.57 14.55 1.71
CA PRO A 211 3.71 15.66 1.29
C PRO A 211 2.97 15.34 -0.03
N PRO A 212 1.68 15.73 -0.13
CA PRO A 212 0.79 15.35 -1.24
C PRO A 212 1.25 15.88 -2.62
N ALA A 213 2.00 16.99 -2.66
CA ALA A 213 2.56 17.54 -3.91
C ALA A 213 3.53 16.58 -4.63
N MET A 214 4.18 15.65 -3.90
CA MET A 214 4.98 14.58 -4.51
C MET A 214 4.14 13.47 -5.14
N GLN A 215 2.86 13.35 -4.78
CA GLN A 215 2.01 12.25 -5.19
C GLN A 215 1.28 12.47 -6.52
N GLU A 216 1.29 13.69 -7.06
CA GLU A 216 0.51 14.06 -8.25
C GLU A 216 1.34 14.37 -9.51
N SER A 217 2.61 14.76 -9.39
CA SER A 217 3.30 15.51 -10.46
C SER A 217 3.97 14.70 -11.59
N GLY A 218 3.84 13.38 -11.71
CA GLY A 218 4.48 12.69 -12.86
C GLY A 218 4.07 11.24 -13.13
N ASN A 219 3.87 10.44 -12.09
CA ASN A 219 3.84 8.98 -12.27
C ASN A 219 2.44 8.35 -12.31
N ARG A 220 1.37 9.05 -11.88
CA ARG A 220 0.01 8.48 -11.95
C ARG A 220 -0.43 8.18 -13.38
N LYS A 221 -0.01 9.01 -14.35
CA LYS A 221 -0.28 8.79 -15.77
C LYS A 221 0.48 7.56 -16.32
N GLN A 222 1.74 7.38 -15.92
CA GLN A 222 2.53 6.20 -16.29
C GLN A 222 1.97 4.90 -15.69
N LEU A 223 1.48 4.95 -14.45
CA LEU A 223 0.84 3.81 -13.80
C LEU A 223 -0.44 3.40 -14.54
N ILE A 224 -1.32 4.36 -14.84
CA ILE A 224 -2.54 4.12 -15.62
C ILE A 224 -2.19 3.57 -17.00
N TYR A 225 -1.17 4.12 -17.66
CA TYR A 225 -0.70 3.60 -18.94
C TYR A 225 -0.25 2.13 -18.82
N SER A 226 0.56 1.79 -17.81
CA SER A 226 1.00 0.41 -17.59
C SER A 226 -0.14 -0.57 -17.33
N GLU A 227 -1.18 -0.15 -16.61
CA GLU A 227 -2.39 -0.96 -16.39
C GLU A 227 -3.18 -1.15 -17.69
N THR A 228 -3.38 -0.10 -18.47
CA THR A 228 -4.09 -0.23 -19.76
C THR A 228 -3.35 -1.15 -20.73
N VAL A 229 -2.02 -1.07 -20.79
CA VAL A 229 -1.20 -1.96 -21.60
C VAL A 229 -1.32 -3.41 -21.12
N ALA A 230 -1.28 -3.66 -19.80
CA ALA A 230 -1.44 -5.00 -19.25
C ALA A 230 -2.81 -5.61 -19.58
N VAL A 231 -3.88 -4.81 -19.55
CA VAL A 231 -5.23 -5.24 -19.96
C VAL A 231 -5.26 -5.62 -21.43
N VAL A 232 -4.74 -4.77 -22.32
CA VAL A 232 -4.75 -5.04 -23.77
C VAL A 232 -3.92 -6.29 -24.10
N VAL A 233 -2.70 -6.40 -23.55
CA VAL A 233 -1.84 -7.57 -23.75
C VAL A 233 -2.49 -8.85 -23.20
N GLY A 234 -3.11 -8.77 -22.02
CA GLY A 234 -3.84 -9.88 -21.41
C GLY A 234 -4.99 -10.37 -22.29
N ILE A 235 -5.80 -9.45 -22.82
CA ILE A 235 -6.91 -9.79 -23.73
C ILE A 235 -6.37 -10.45 -25.00
N LEU A 236 -5.34 -9.89 -25.63
CA LEU A 236 -4.73 -10.47 -26.84
C LEU A 236 -4.18 -11.88 -26.59
N CYS A 237 -3.51 -12.09 -25.46
CA CYS A 237 -2.98 -13.39 -25.07
C CYS A 237 -4.10 -14.43 -24.91
N ILE A 238 -5.20 -14.06 -24.25
CA ILE A 238 -6.34 -14.95 -24.04
C ILE A 238 -7.08 -15.26 -25.34
N LEU A 239 -7.24 -14.27 -26.22
CA LEU A 239 -7.83 -14.51 -27.55
C LEU A 239 -6.96 -15.45 -28.39
N PHE A 240 -5.63 -15.31 -28.31
CA PHE A 240 -4.68 -16.22 -28.94
C PHE A 240 -4.79 -17.65 -28.37
N LEU A 241 -4.76 -17.80 -27.03
CA LEU A 241 -4.91 -19.10 -26.36
C LEU A 241 -6.23 -19.76 -26.71
N ARG A 242 -7.34 -19.01 -26.70
CA ARG A 242 -8.66 -19.49 -27.11
C ARG A 242 -8.61 -20.06 -28.53
N LYS A 243 -8.05 -19.29 -29.48
CA LYS A 243 -7.91 -19.71 -30.88
C LYS A 243 -7.03 -20.96 -31.00
N ALA A 244 -5.92 -21.03 -30.26
CA ALA A 244 -5.00 -22.16 -30.28
C ALA A 244 -5.66 -23.45 -29.77
N ILE A 245 -6.39 -23.39 -28.63
CA ILE A 245 -7.09 -24.53 -28.05
C ILE A 245 -8.13 -25.08 -29.02
N PHE A 246 -9.00 -24.23 -29.59
CA PHE A 246 -10.02 -24.69 -30.53
C PHE A 246 -9.43 -25.22 -31.84
N LYS A 247 -8.30 -24.67 -32.31
CA LYS A 247 -7.58 -25.21 -33.46
C LYS A 247 -7.08 -26.63 -33.19
N GLU A 248 -6.52 -26.87 -32.01
CA GLU A 248 -5.99 -28.20 -31.63
C GLU A 248 -7.12 -29.24 -31.49
N LEU A 249 -8.21 -28.88 -30.82
CA LEU A 249 -9.39 -29.76 -30.68
C LEU A 249 -9.96 -30.15 -32.05
N TYR A 250 -10.01 -29.19 -32.98
CA TYR A 250 -10.46 -29.44 -34.36
C TYR A 250 -9.51 -30.37 -35.11
N LEU A 251 -8.19 -30.20 -34.98
CA LEU A 251 -7.20 -31.08 -35.61
C LEU A 251 -7.27 -32.52 -35.09
N GLN A 252 -7.67 -32.71 -33.83
CA GLN A 252 -7.88 -34.01 -33.22
C GLN A 252 -9.24 -34.64 -33.59
N GLY A 253 -10.07 -33.95 -34.37
CA GLY A 253 -11.39 -34.43 -34.79
C GLY A 253 -12.43 -34.49 -33.66
N ILE A 254 -12.24 -33.72 -32.58
CA ILE A 254 -13.18 -33.68 -31.45
C ILE A 254 -14.28 -32.66 -31.78
N ASP A 255 -15.53 -33.12 -31.88
CA ASP A 255 -16.68 -32.24 -32.04
C ASP A 255 -16.90 -31.39 -30.78
N VAL A 256 -16.77 -30.08 -30.93
CA VAL A 256 -16.90 -29.11 -29.85
C VAL A 256 -18.37 -28.75 -29.67
N SER A 257 -18.99 -29.21 -28.58
CA SER A 257 -20.34 -28.79 -28.19
C SER A 257 -20.38 -27.31 -27.76
N GLU A 258 -21.54 -26.66 -27.87
CA GLU A 258 -21.72 -25.28 -27.42
C GLU A 258 -21.39 -25.10 -25.93
N ASN A 259 -21.73 -26.07 -25.09
CA ASN A 259 -21.41 -26.06 -23.66
C ASN A 259 -19.90 -26.10 -23.42
N LEU A 260 -19.16 -26.94 -24.15
CA LEU A 260 -17.71 -26.99 -24.06
C LEU A 260 -17.09 -25.64 -24.49
N HIS A 261 -17.64 -25.04 -25.54
CA HIS A 261 -17.21 -23.73 -26.02
C HIS A 261 -17.37 -22.62 -24.97
N GLN A 262 -18.53 -22.59 -24.31
CA GLN A 262 -18.83 -21.63 -23.23
C GLN A 262 -17.93 -21.86 -22.01
N ASN A 263 -17.75 -23.11 -21.58
CA ASN A 263 -16.94 -23.45 -20.41
C ASN A 263 -15.45 -23.08 -20.61
N ILE A 264 -14.88 -23.38 -21.78
CA ILE A 264 -13.49 -22.98 -22.09
C ILE A 264 -13.37 -21.45 -22.08
N THR A 265 -14.32 -20.75 -22.68
CA THR A 265 -14.30 -19.28 -22.72
C THR A 265 -14.43 -18.67 -21.33
N ALA A 266 -15.29 -19.23 -20.47
CA ALA A 266 -15.47 -18.80 -19.09
C ALA A 266 -14.20 -19.05 -18.24
N PHE A 267 -13.57 -20.22 -18.40
CA PHE A 267 -12.31 -20.55 -17.74
C PHE A 267 -11.19 -19.57 -18.15
N LEU A 268 -11.05 -19.30 -19.44
CA LEU A 268 -10.05 -18.34 -19.92
C LEU A 268 -10.32 -16.91 -19.40
N LEU A 269 -11.58 -16.48 -19.36
CA LEU A 269 -11.93 -15.18 -18.79
C LEU A 269 -11.64 -15.10 -17.28
N GLN A 270 -11.90 -16.17 -16.54
CA GLN A 270 -11.50 -16.30 -15.13
C GLN A 270 -9.98 -16.14 -14.95
N THR A 271 -9.17 -16.81 -15.78
CA THR A 271 -7.71 -16.67 -15.72
C THR A 271 -7.23 -15.25 -16.05
N LEU A 272 -7.90 -14.57 -16.99
CA LEU A 272 -7.61 -13.17 -17.31
C LEU A 272 -7.85 -12.27 -16.10
N VAL A 273 -9.01 -12.39 -15.45
CA VAL A 273 -9.36 -11.56 -14.29
C VAL A 273 -8.38 -11.80 -13.14
N ALA A 274 -8.00 -13.05 -12.88
CA ALA A 274 -7.00 -13.38 -11.86
C ALA A 274 -5.62 -12.74 -12.17
N LEU A 275 -5.18 -12.78 -13.43
CA LEU A 275 -3.91 -12.18 -13.85
C LEU A 275 -3.93 -10.65 -13.73
N LEU A 276 -5.03 -10.00 -14.13
CA LEU A 276 -5.21 -8.56 -13.99
C LEU A 276 -5.25 -8.12 -12.52
N ALA A 277 -5.92 -8.90 -11.67
CA ALA A 277 -5.91 -8.69 -10.23
C ALA A 277 -4.48 -8.79 -9.66
N LEU A 278 -3.71 -9.81 -10.04
CA LEU A 278 -2.31 -9.95 -9.63
C LEU A 278 -1.46 -8.76 -10.10
N PHE A 279 -1.63 -8.34 -11.36
CA PHE A 279 -0.93 -7.17 -11.89
C PHE A 279 -1.27 -5.90 -11.10
N SER A 280 -2.53 -5.69 -10.73
CA SER A 280 -2.94 -4.54 -9.90
C SER A 280 -2.25 -4.52 -8.53
N VAL A 281 -2.06 -5.69 -7.89
CA VAL A 281 -1.33 -5.80 -6.62
C VAL A 281 0.12 -5.37 -6.81
N VAL A 282 0.78 -5.90 -7.84
CA VAL A 282 2.18 -5.58 -8.16
C VAL A 282 2.34 -4.09 -8.47
N SER A 283 1.44 -3.50 -9.26
CA SER A 283 1.45 -2.08 -9.61
C SER A 283 1.36 -1.18 -8.37
N VAL A 284 0.47 -1.48 -7.43
CA VAL A 284 0.37 -0.69 -6.17
C VAL A 284 1.61 -0.89 -5.29
N LEU A 285 2.19 -2.10 -5.24
CA LEU A 285 3.45 -2.35 -4.51
C LEU A 285 4.62 -1.56 -5.11
N ILE A 286 4.78 -1.57 -6.43
CA ILE A 286 5.81 -0.80 -7.14
C ILE A 286 5.61 0.70 -6.87
N GLN A 287 4.38 1.19 -6.90
CA GLN A 287 4.07 2.58 -6.56
C GLN A 287 4.50 2.91 -5.13
N TRP A 288 4.24 2.03 -4.15
CA TRP A 288 4.70 2.23 -2.77
C TRP A 288 6.22 2.24 -2.65
N ILE A 289 6.89 1.33 -3.36
CA ILE A 289 8.36 1.27 -3.41
C ILE A 289 8.92 2.58 -3.98
N TYR A 290 8.35 3.07 -5.09
CA TYR A 290 8.76 4.31 -5.72
C TYR A 290 8.55 5.53 -4.80
N GLU A 291 7.38 5.63 -4.16
CA GLU A 291 7.10 6.70 -3.19
C GLU A 291 8.06 6.66 -2.00
N TYR A 292 8.38 5.47 -1.50
CA TYR A 292 9.37 5.29 -0.45
C TYR A 292 10.77 5.77 -0.86
N TYR A 293 11.27 5.33 -2.02
CA TYR A 293 12.59 5.74 -2.52
C TYR A 293 12.68 7.24 -2.79
N THR A 294 11.62 7.83 -3.37
CA THR A 294 11.58 9.27 -3.65
C THR A 294 11.59 10.07 -2.36
N ALA A 295 10.83 9.65 -1.34
CA ALA A 295 10.82 10.27 -0.03
C ALA A 295 12.19 10.19 0.66
N GLN A 296 12.88 9.05 0.55
CA GLN A 296 14.23 8.88 1.08
C GLN A 296 15.25 9.78 0.35
N ARG A 297 15.17 9.87 -0.98
CA ARG A 297 16.06 10.72 -1.79
C ARG A 297 15.95 12.19 -1.40
N ILE A 298 14.73 12.70 -1.19
CA ILE A 298 14.51 14.10 -0.79
C ILE A 298 15.05 14.36 0.63
N ARG A 299 14.83 13.43 1.57
CA ARG A 299 15.38 13.55 2.92
C ARG A 299 16.90 13.55 2.92
N MET A 300 17.52 12.71 2.09
CA MET A 300 18.97 12.68 1.92
C MET A 300 19.47 14.01 1.35
N ASN A 301 18.85 14.51 0.27
CA ASN A 301 19.21 15.79 -0.32
C ASN A 301 19.04 16.96 0.68
N LYS A 302 17.99 16.94 1.51
CA LYS A 302 17.80 17.94 2.57
C LYS A 302 18.92 17.89 3.62
N LYS A 303 19.29 16.70 4.09
CA LYS A 303 20.41 16.54 5.04
C LYS A 303 21.74 16.99 4.45
N LEU A 304 22.00 16.63 3.18
CA LEU A 304 23.19 17.09 2.45
C LEU A 304 23.20 18.61 2.33
N MET A 305 22.05 19.22 2.01
CA MET A 305 21.92 20.69 1.96
C MET A 305 22.16 21.33 3.33
N GLU A 306 21.58 20.79 4.41
CA GLU A 306 21.81 21.27 5.78
C GLU A 306 23.28 21.13 6.20
N GLN A 307 23.96 20.04 5.81
CA GLN A 307 25.39 19.85 6.06
C GLN A 307 26.23 20.87 5.27
N ARG A 308 25.93 21.06 3.98
CA ARG A 308 26.59 22.09 3.16
C ARG A 308 26.43 23.48 3.75
N MET A 309 25.22 23.82 4.20
CA MET A 309 24.94 25.10 4.86
C MET A 309 25.72 25.29 6.17
N LYS A 310 25.99 24.22 6.92
CA LYS A 310 26.81 24.29 8.15
C LYS A 310 28.31 24.39 7.86
N SER A 311 28.79 23.77 6.77
CA SER A 311 30.19 23.85 6.37
C SER A 311 30.52 25.12 5.58
N SER A 312 29.53 25.78 4.99
CA SER A 312 29.70 27.01 4.22
C SER A 312 29.88 28.26 5.07
N VAL A 313 29.72 28.17 6.40
CA VAL A 313 29.90 29.28 7.34
C VAL A 313 31.01 28.93 8.34
N ASP A 314 31.94 29.85 8.54
CA ASP A 314 32.97 29.72 9.57
C ASP A 314 32.36 29.90 10.97
N VAL A 315 32.67 28.98 11.89
CA VAL A 315 32.02 28.91 13.21
C VAL A 315 32.45 30.05 14.12
N LEU A 316 33.69 30.53 14.00
CA LEU A 316 34.24 31.59 14.83
C LEU A 316 33.66 32.95 14.42
N THR A 317 33.64 33.23 13.12
CA THR A 317 33.32 34.57 12.60
C THR A 317 31.90 34.73 12.08
N GLY A 318 31.21 33.63 11.76
CA GLY A 318 29.88 33.65 11.13
C GLY A 318 29.87 34.15 9.68
N VAL A 319 31.04 34.39 9.06
CA VAL A 319 31.15 34.70 7.62
C VAL A 319 31.29 33.43 6.79
N PHE A 320 31.20 33.55 5.47
CA PHE A 320 31.36 32.39 4.59
C PHE A 320 32.75 31.77 4.72
N SER A 321 32.79 30.44 4.79
CA SER A 321 34.02 29.67 4.94
C SER A 321 34.79 29.59 3.61
N ARG A 322 36.04 29.11 3.69
CA ARG A 322 36.85 28.83 2.50
C ARG A 322 36.18 27.84 1.54
N LEU A 323 35.35 26.93 2.05
CA LEU A 323 34.59 25.99 1.22
C LEU A 323 33.57 26.74 0.35
N ALA A 324 32.83 27.69 0.93
CA ALA A 324 31.87 28.51 0.20
C ALA A 324 32.54 29.38 -0.88
N TYR A 325 33.75 29.87 -0.61
CA TYR A 325 34.57 30.58 -1.60
C TYR A 325 34.90 29.69 -2.81
N HIS A 326 35.39 28.46 -2.57
CA HIS A 326 35.70 27.52 -3.66
C HIS A 326 34.45 27.10 -4.44
N GLU A 327 33.33 26.79 -3.77
CA GLU A 327 32.06 26.46 -4.43
C GLU A 327 31.53 27.63 -5.28
N CYS A 328 31.74 28.88 -4.84
CA CYS A 328 31.35 30.05 -5.63
C CYS A 328 32.27 30.24 -6.86
N LEU A 329 33.58 30.02 -6.72
CA LEU A 329 34.51 30.09 -7.84
C LEU A 329 34.23 29.04 -8.91
N GLU A 330 33.82 27.83 -8.53
CA GLU A 330 33.44 26.78 -9.49
C GLU A 330 32.27 27.20 -10.40
N GLN A 331 31.36 28.06 -9.93
CA GLN A 331 30.26 28.60 -10.75
C GLN A 331 30.74 29.49 -11.90
N TYR A 332 32.00 29.95 -11.83
CA TYR A 332 32.64 30.82 -12.81
C TYR A 332 33.78 30.12 -13.56
N ALA A 333 33.92 28.80 -13.41
CA ALA A 333 34.98 28.04 -14.05
C ALA A 333 34.92 28.08 -15.59
N ASP A 334 33.69 28.09 -16.15
CA ASP A 334 33.48 28.10 -17.60
C ASP A 334 33.53 29.51 -18.21
N SER A 335 33.14 30.54 -17.46
CA SER A 335 33.27 31.95 -17.85
C SER A 335 33.33 32.87 -16.64
N VAL A 336 34.43 33.62 -16.55
CA VAL A 336 34.65 34.60 -15.48
C VAL A 336 34.05 35.94 -15.92
N PRO A 337 33.16 36.57 -15.14
CA PRO A 337 32.63 37.90 -15.45
C PRO A 337 33.77 38.93 -15.51
N THR A 338 33.68 39.85 -16.47
CA THR A 338 34.70 40.91 -16.66
C THR A 338 34.76 41.92 -15.51
N ASP A 339 33.74 41.95 -14.65
CA ASP A 339 33.58 42.85 -13.50
C ASP A 339 33.77 42.13 -12.14
N LEU A 340 34.24 40.88 -12.13
CA LEU A 340 34.55 40.17 -10.89
C LEU A 340 35.82 40.72 -10.23
N THR A 341 35.69 41.18 -8.98
CA THR A 341 36.82 41.61 -8.15
C THR A 341 36.91 40.72 -6.91
N VAL A 342 38.11 40.25 -6.58
CA VAL A 342 38.36 39.40 -5.41
C VAL A 342 39.30 40.13 -4.45
N PHE A 343 38.92 40.23 -3.18
CA PHE A 343 39.74 40.84 -2.14
C PHE A 343 40.36 39.75 -1.26
N LEU A 344 41.68 39.77 -1.12
CA LEU A 344 42.40 38.96 -0.14
C LEU A 344 42.90 39.91 0.96
N MET A 345 42.48 39.67 2.20
CA MET A 345 42.77 40.54 3.34
C MET A 345 43.45 39.72 4.45
N ASP A 346 44.52 40.27 5.02
CA ASP A 346 45.30 39.67 6.10
C ASP A 346 45.21 40.56 7.35
N ILE A 347 45.04 39.97 8.53
CA ILE A 347 44.96 40.74 9.79
C ILE A 347 46.37 40.96 10.32
N ASN A 348 46.83 42.21 10.22
CA ASN A 348 48.12 42.61 10.76
C ASN A 348 48.19 42.41 12.29
N GLY A 349 49.29 41.84 12.78
CA GLY A 349 49.61 41.77 14.21
C GLY A 349 48.88 40.68 15.01
N LEU A 350 48.09 39.82 14.36
CA LEU A 350 47.31 38.75 15.04
C LEU A 350 48.17 37.86 15.96
N LYS A 351 49.36 37.45 15.48
CA LYS A 351 50.29 36.64 16.29
C LYS A 351 50.74 37.35 17.56
N GLY A 352 51.00 38.66 17.49
CA GLY A 352 51.39 39.45 18.66
C GLY A 352 50.28 39.55 19.71
N VAL A 353 49.02 39.65 19.26
CA VAL A 353 47.85 39.62 20.15
C VAL A 353 47.68 38.25 20.81
N ASN A 354 47.82 37.17 20.04
CA ASN A 354 47.80 35.80 20.58
C ASN A 354 48.89 35.56 21.63
N ASP A 355 50.12 35.98 21.33
CA ASP A 355 51.29 35.75 22.20
C ASP A 355 51.25 36.61 23.47
N ALA A 356 50.65 37.81 23.42
CA ALA A 356 50.60 38.75 24.56
C ALA A 356 49.33 38.66 25.42
N LEU A 357 48.17 38.40 24.81
CA LEU A 357 46.85 38.48 25.45
C LEU A 357 46.09 37.14 25.43
N GLY A 358 46.66 36.11 24.80
CA GLY A 358 46.08 34.78 24.70
C GLY A 358 45.17 34.62 23.48
N HIS A 359 44.85 33.35 23.18
CA HIS A 359 44.08 32.98 21.98
C HIS A 359 42.65 33.54 21.96
N GLU A 360 42.00 33.70 23.12
CA GLU A 360 40.65 34.28 23.18
C GLU A 360 40.63 35.74 22.69
N ALA A 361 41.67 36.54 22.99
CA ALA A 361 41.79 37.92 22.51
C ALA A 361 42.06 37.98 20.99
N GLY A 362 42.79 36.99 20.44
CA GLY A 362 42.94 36.83 19.00
C GLY A 362 41.64 36.45 18.30
N ASP A 363 40.87 35.54 18.89
CA ASP A 363 39.55 35.15 18.40
C ASP A 363 38.58 36.34 18.36
N GLU A 364 38.60 37.20 19.39
CA GLU A 364 37.82 38.44 19.41
C GLU A 364 38.25 39.43 18.30
N LEU A 365 39.56 39.56 18.04
CA LEU A 365 40.10 40.39 16.96
C LEU A 365 39.63 39.88 15.58
N ILE A 366 39.67 38.56 15.36
CA ILE A 366 39.22 37.92 14.12
C ILE A 366 37.71 38.15 13.93
N CYS A 367 36.91 37.97 14.99
CA CYS A 367 35.47 38.25 14.97
C CYS A 367 35.18 39.72 14.63
N GLY A 368 35.90 40.66 15.26
CA GLY A 368 35.76 42.09 15.01
C GLY A 368 36.10 42.48 13.57
N ALA A 369 37.18 41.94 13.03
CA ALA A 369 37.56 42.14 11.63
C ALA A 369 36.49 41.60 10.66
N ALA A 370 36.00 40.39 10.89
CA ALA A 370 34.95 39.79 10.07
C ALA A 370 33.64 40.60 10.10
N GLN A 371 33.26 41.15 11.24
CA GLN A 371 32.08 42.03 11.37
C GLN A 371 32.24 43.35 10.61
N CYS A 372 33.44 43.91 10.55
CA CYS A 372 33.73 45.13 9.79
C CYS A 372 33.65 44.92 8.28
N ILE A 373 33.96 43.70 7.82
CA ILE A 373 33.99 43.31 6.42
C ILE A 373 32.60 42.82 5.94
N SER A 374 31.73 42.37 6.85
CA SER A 374 30.42 41.83 6.51
C SER A 374 29.53 42.82 5.73
N PRO A 375 28.82 42.38 4.67
CA PRO A 375 27.99 43.24 3.80
C PRO A 375 26.92 44.06 4.55
N ARG A 376 26.49 43.61 5.74
CA ARG A 376 25.52 44.34 6.58
C ARG A 376 25.98 45.74 6.96
N ARG A 377 27.28 46.00 7.00
CA ARG A 377 27.86 47.29 7.43
C ARG A 377 28.29 48.19 6.26
N TRP A 378 28.46 47.62 5.06
CA TRP A 378 28.93 48.31 3.86
C TRP A 378 27.83 48.97 3.01
N GLY A 379 26.59 49.04 3.50
CA GLY A 379 25.55 49.86 2.85
C GLY A 379 25.17 49.44 1.43
N ILE A 380 25.40 48.18 1.04
CA ILE A 380 24.93 47.62 -0.24
C ILE A 380 23.45 47.23 -0.08
N GLY A 381 22.62 48.23 0.20
CA GLY A 381 21.16 48.11 0.30
C GLY A 381 20.52 48.41 -1.04
N GLY A 382 20.23 47.38 -1.84
CA GLY A 382 19.51 47.61 -3.09
C GLY A 382 19.25 46.36 -3.91
N LYS A 383 18.01 45.86 -3.80
CA LYS A 383 17.32 44.89 -4.67
C LYS A 383 17.63 43.42 -4.44
N SER A 384 16.64 42.73 -3.89
CA SER A 384 16.40 41.28 -4.03
C SER A 384 17.59 40.40 -3.61
N SER A 385 17.37 39.63 -2.54
CA SER A 385 18.29 38.62 -2.00
C SER A 385 18.61 37.44 -2.96
N ALA A 386 18.57 37.68 -4.28
CA ALA A 386 18.96 36.77 -5.34
C ALA A 386 19.69 37.47 -6.52
N SER A 387 20.01 38.78 -6.47
CA SER A 387 20.59 39.46 -7.65
C SER A 387 21.47 40.71 -7.37
N VAL A 388 22.04 40.87 -6.18
CA VAL A 388 23.09 41.88 -5.95
C VAL A 388 24.45 41.24 -6.24
N GLY A 389 25.16 41.80 -7.23
CA GLY A 389 26.43 41.30 -7.74
C GLY A 389 27.46 40.95 -6.67
N MET A 390 27.70 39.65 -6.51
CA MET A 390 28.94 38.90 -6.76
C MET A 390 30.28 39.65 -7.00
N SER A 391 30.60 40.78 -6.36
CA SER A 391 31.91 41.46 -6.52
C SER A 391 32.70 41.66 -5.21
N SER A 392 32.27 41.03 -4.12
CA SER A 392 32.98 41.08 -2.84
C SER A 392 32.82 39.77 -2.08
N TRP A 393 33.79 38.90 -2.26
CA TRP A 393 34.07 37.82 -1.33
C TRP A 393 35.31 38.21 -0.55
N CYS A 394 35.21 38.21 0.77
CA CYS A 394 36.34 38.45 1.62
C CYS A 394 36.57 37.24 2.51
N TRP A 395 37.76 36.66 2.37
CA TRP A 395 38.24 35.60 3.23
C TRP A 395 39.41 36.14 4.03
N VAL A 396 39.30 36.05 5.35
CA VAL A 396 40.37 36.40 6.29
C VAL A 396 41.29 35.19 6.40
N LYS A 397 42.58 35.38 6.12
CA LYS A 397 43.60 34.34 6.25
C LYS A 397 44.28 34.38 7.60
#